data_AF-A0A317D4F0-F1
#
_entry.id   AF-A0A317D4F0-F1
#
_cell.length_a   1.000
_cell.length_b   1.000
_cell.length_c   1.000
_cell.angle_alpha   90.00
_cell.angle_beta   90.00
_cell.angle_gamma   90.00
#
_symmetry.space_group_name_H-M   'P 1'
#
loop_
_entity.id
_entity.type
_entity.pdbx_description
1 polymer ?
#
loop_
_entity_poly.entity_id
_entity_poly.type
_entity_poly.pdbx_seq_one_letter_code
_entity_poly.pdbx_strand_id
1 'polypeptide(L)'
;MTVMDDWVTAACAELGLDPAQVPVPVVLDLARDVAHQVLRPGAPVSAYLLGLAVGRGADAAGAASRLSELAASWPVELDGTGPAE
;
A
#
# COMPACT_ATOMS: atom_id res chain seq x y z
N MET A 1 7.07 -21.90 -1.13
CA MET A 1 6.27 -21.06 -0.22
C MET A 1 7.22 -20.30 0.66
N THR A 2 7.07 -18.98 0.67
CA THR A 2 7.73 -18.07 1.59
C THR A 2 6.87 -17.88 2.83
N VAL A 3 7.45 -17.37 3.93
CA VAL A 3 6.69 -17.00 5.14
C VAL A 3 5.54 -16.02 4.81
N MET A 4 5.72 -15.18 3.79
CA MET A 4 4.67 -14.27 3.31
C MET A 4 3.51 -15.02 2.66
N ASP A 5 3.79 -16.02 1.82
CA ASP A 5 2.75 -16.83 1.16
C ASP A 5 1.89 -17.58 2.19
N ASP A 6 2.54 -18.15 3.21
CA ASP A 6 1.87 -18.86 4.30
C ASP A 6 1.00 -17.90 5.13
N TRP A 7 1.54 -16.71 5.44
CA TRP A 7 0.80 -15.68 6.16
C TRP A 7 -0.42 -15.18 5.39
N VAL A 8 -0.27 -14.86 4.10
CA VAL A 8 -1.38 -14.40 3.25
C VAL A 8 -2.46 -15.47 3.16
N THR A 9 -2.06 -16.75 3.02
CA THR A 9 -3.00 -17.87 3.00
C THR A 9 -3.79 -17.96 4.31
N ALA A 10 -3.10 -17.91 5.46
CA ALA A 10 -3.74 -17.96 6.77
C ALA A 10 -4.67 -16.76 7.02
N ALA A 11 -4.21 -15.55 6.72
CA ALA A 11 -5.00 -14.33 6.89
C ALA A 11 -6.25 -14.32 5.99
N CYS A 12 -6.13 -14.82 4.75
CA CYS A 12 -7.29 -14.95 3.86
C CYS A 12 -8.31 -15.95 4.38
N ALA A 13 -7.86 -17.08 4.96
CA ALA A 13 -8.77 -18.05 5.56
C ALA A 13 -9.59 -17.45 6.72
N GLU A 14 -8.95 -16.66 7.60
CA GLU A 14 -9.62 -15.97 8.71
C GLU A 14 -10.63 -14.91 8.22
N LEU A 15 -10.34 -14.25 7.10
CA LEU A 15 -11.16 -13.16 6.55
C LEU A 15 -12.19 -13.63 5.50
N GLY A 16 -12.20 -14.92 5.15
CA GLY A 16 -13.07 -15.46 4.10
C GLY A 16 -12.73 -14.94 2.69
N LEU A 17 -11.45 -14.68 2.42
CA LEU A 17 -10.94 -14.18 1.14
C LEU A 17 -10.29 -15.30 0.33
N ASP A 18 -10.28 -15.17 -1.00
CA ASP A 18 -9.49 -16.02 -1.89
C ASP A 18 -8.05 -15.49 -1.97
N PRO A 19 -7.03 -16.26 -1.54
CA PRO A 19 -5.63 -15.85 -1.64
C PRO A 19 -5.18 -15.50 -3.06
N ALA A 20 -5.79 -16.10 -4.09
CA ALA A 20 -5.46 -15.82 -5.48
C ALA A 20 -5.88 -14.39 -5.93
N GLN A 21 -6.78 -13.74 -5.17
CA GLN A 21 -7.22 -12.37 -5.41
C GLN A 21 -6.34 -11.33 -4.71
N VAL A 22 -5.33 -11.73 -3.94
CA VAL A 22 -4.46 -10.80 -3.22
C VAL A 22 -3.24 -10.47 -4.08
N PRO A 23 -3.13 -9.24 -4.63
CA PRO A 23 -2.00 -8.86 -5.47
C PRO A 23 -0.80 -8.47 -4.60
N VAL A 24 -0.21 -9.44 -3.88
CA VAL A 24 0.88 -9.23 -2.92
C VAL A 24 2.03 -8.38 -3.50
N PRO A 25 2.57 -8.66 -4.71
CA PRO A 25 3.65 -7.87 -5.26
C PRO A 25 3.28 -6.39 -5.44
N VAL A 26 2.07 -6.12 -5.95
CA VAL A 26 1.57 -4.75 -6.18
C VAL A 26 1.46 -3.98 -4.86
N VAL A 27 0.94 -4.61 -3.82
CA VAL A 27 0.81 -3.97 -2.49
C VAL A 27 2.18 -3.68 -1.89
N LEU A 28 3.13 -4.62 -1.99
CA LEU A 28 4.47 -4.46 -1.44
C LEU A 28 5.30 -3.43 -2.20
N ASP A 29 5.16 -3.35 -3.53
CA ASP A 29 5.83 -2.34 -4.35
C ASP A 29 5.27 -0.95 -4.07
N LEU A 30 3.95 -0.78 -3.96
CA LEU A 30 3.37 0.49 -3.52
C LEU A 30 3.87 0.90 -2.12
N ALA A 31 3.88 -0.03 -1.17
CA ALA A 31 4.37 0.23 0.18
C ALA A 31 5.85 0.65 0.16
N ARG A 32 6.67 0.01 -0.67
CA ARG A 32 8.07 0.37 -0.90
C ARG A 32 8.19 1.79 -1.44
N ASP A 33 7.44 2.15 -2.49
CA ASP A 33 7.53 3.47 -3.11
C ASP A 33 7.17 4.57 -2.11
N VAL A 34 6.06 4.42 -1.41
CA VAL A 34 5.60 5.40 -0.41
C VAL A 34 6.58 5.52 0.76
N ALA A 35 7.12 4.40 1.25
CA ALA A 35 8.08 4.42 2.36
C ALA A 35 9.38 5.16 2.01
N HIS A 36 9.80 5.10 0.74
CA HIS A 36 11.04 5.72 0.27
C HIS A 36 10.86 7.16 -0.21
N GLN A 37 9.74 7.48 -0.86
CA GLN A 37 9.54 8.77 -1.53
C GLN A 37 8.68 9.76 -0.73
N VAL A 38 7.82 9.26 0.17
CA VAL A 38 6.87 10.11 0.92
C VAL A 38 7.24 10.14 2.41
N LEU A 39 6.96 9.05 3.13
CA LEU A 39 7.36 8.84 4.53
C LEU A 39 7.08 7.39 4.93
N ARG A 40 7.93 6.82 5.80
CA ARG A 40 7.80 5.42 6.25
C ARG A 40 6.43 5.06 6.82
N PRO A 41 5.81 5.86 7.73
CA PRO A 41 4.43 5.60 8.17
C PRO A 41 3.36 5.63 7.06
N GLY A 42 3.65 6.22 5.90
CA GLY A 42 2.71 6.32 4.78
C GLY A 42 2.47 4.99 4.07
N ALA A 43 3.40 4.04 4.16
CA ALA A 43 3.28 2.74 3.52
C ALA A 43 2.04 1.94 3.97
N PRO A 44 1.82 1.66 5.27
CA PRO A 44 0.60 0.95 5.72
C PRO A 44 -0.69 1.73 5.43
N VAL A 45 -0.66 3.07 5.52
CA VAL A 45 -1.82 3.91 5.19
C VAL A 45 -2.19 3.78 3.72
N SER A 46 -1.20 3.79 2.83
CA SER A 46 -1.41 3.66 1.37
C SER A 46 -1.91 2.27 0.97
N ALA A 47 -1.42 1.21 1.63
CA ALA A 47 -1.95 -0.14 1.42
C ALA A 47 -3.44 -0.23 1.83
N TYR A 48 -3.82 0.40 2.95
CA TYR A 48 -5.23 0.47 3.36
C TYR A 48 -6.09 1.28 2.38
N LEU A 49 -5.60 2.42 1.89
CA LEU A 49 -6.28 3.23 0.87
C LEU A 49 -6.45 2.47 -0.45
N LEU A 50 -5.43 1.72 -0.89
CA LEU A 50 -5.52 0.84 -2.06
C LEU A 50 -6.63 -0.19 -1.87
N GLY A 51 -6.67 -0.88 -0.72
CA GLY A 51 -7.73 -1.83 -0.39
C GLY A 51 -9.13 -1.19 -0.40
N LEU A 52 -9.26 0.02 0.14
CA LEU A 52 -10.51 0.80 0.12
C LEU A 52 -10.96 1.21 -1.29
N ALA A 53 -10.03 1.49 -2.20
CA ALA A 53 -10.33 1.82 -3.58
C ALA A 53 -10.77 0.58 -4.36
N VAL A 54 -10.05 -0.54 -4.20
CA VAL A 54 -10.39 -1.83 -4.81
C VAL A 54 -11.75 -2.33 -4.32
N GLY A 55 -12.05 -2.22 -3.02
CA GLY A 55 -13.36 -2.54 -2.46
C GLY A 55 -14.50 -1.67 -3.00
N ARG A 56 -14.19 -0.52 -3.62
CA ARG A 56 -15.15 0.34 -4.34
C ARG A 56 -15.18 0.10 -5.85
N GLY A 57 -14.52 -0.96 -6.34
CA GLY A 57 -14.52 -1.35 -7.74
C GLY A 57 -13.37 -0.80 -8.57
N ALA A 58 -12.34 -0.21 -7.96
CA ALA A 58 -11.14 0.17 -8.70
C ALA A 58 -10.29 -1.06 -9.08
N ASP A 59 -9.65 -1.02 -10.26
CA ASP A 59 -8.61 -1.97 -10.61
C ASP A 59 -7.38 -1.77 -9.71
N ALA A 60 -6.87 -2.85 -9.11
CA ALA A 60 -5.78 -2.79 -8.14
C ALA A 60 -4.48 -2.29 -8.76
N ALA A 61 -4.13 -2.75 -9.96
CA ALA A 61 -2.89 -2.35 -10.63
C ALA A 61 -2.94 -0.86 -11.03
N GLY A 62 -4.05 -0.39 -11.61
CA GLY A 62 -4.24 1.00 -11.98
C GLY A 62 -4.39 1.95 -10.79
N ALA A 63 -4.98 1.50 -9.68
CA ALA A 63 -5.00 2.27 -8.44
C ALA A 63 -3.60 2.38 -7.81
N ALA A 64 -2.85 1.28 -7.76
CA ALA A 64 -1.48 1.28 -7.26
C ALA A 64 -0.55 2.15 -8.13
N SER A 65 -0.61 2.05 -9.46
CA SER A 65 0.19 2.88 -10.37
C SER A 65 0.00 4.37 -10.10
N ARG A 66 -1.24 4.84 -9.98
CA ARG A 66 -1.55 6.25 -9.68
C ARG A 66 -1.01 6.69 -8.32
N LEU A 67 -1.06 5.82 -7.31
CA LEU A 67 -0.51 6.11 -5.98
C LEU A 67 1.03 6.13 -6.01
N SER A 68 1.68 5.22 -6.73
CA SER A 68 3.14 5.21 -6.92
C SER A 68 3.61 6.44 -7.72
N GLU A 69 2.89 6.86 -8.77
CA GLU A 69 3.16 8.09 -9.52
C GLU A 69 3.03 9.35 -8.64
N LEU A 70 2.01 9.38 -7.78
CA LEU A 70 1.84 10.44 -6.78
C LEU A 70 3.00 10.44 -5.77
N ALA A 71 3.40 9.28 -5.28
CA ALA A 71 4.53 9.15 -4.36
C ALA A 71 5.85 9.62 -4.99
N ALA A 72 6.10 9.27 -6.26
CA ALA A 72 7.31 9.66 -6.98
C ALA A 72 7.42 11.16 -7.28
N SER A 73 6.28 11.86 -7.36
CA SER A 73 6.21 13.31 -7.57
C SER A 73 5.96 14.10 -6.28
N TRP A 74 5.96 13.42 -5.12
CA TRP A 74 5.66 14.05 -3.85
C TRP A 74 6.76 15.06 -3.47
N PRO A 75 6.40 16.30 -3.07
CA PRO A 75 7.40 17.30 -2.71
C PRO A 75 8.19 16.85 -1.48
N VAL A 76 9.52 16.80 -1.62
CA VAL A 76 10.46 16.37 -0.59
C VAL A 76 10.53 17.35 0.59
N GLU A 77 10.14 18.62 0.39
CA GLU A 77 10.09 19.64 1.45
C GLU A 77 8.81 19.54 2.28
N LEU A 78 8.83 18.65 3.27
CA LEU A 78 8.12 18.86 4.53
C LEU A 78 9.17 18.93 5.65
N ASP A 79 10.05 19.92 5.57
CA ASP A 79 10.96 20.29 6.64
C ASP A 79 10.16 20.78 7.86
N GLY A 80 9.83 19.85 8.75
CA GLY A 80 10.07 19.98 10.19
C GLY A 80 9.54 21.21 10.95
N THR A 81 8.65 22.02 10.38
CA THR A 81 8.12 23.23 11.03
C THR A 81 6.60 23.16 11.11
N GLY A 82 6.09 22.23 11.91
CA GLY A 82 4.81 22.48 12.59
C GLY A 82 5.04 23.48 13.72
N PRO A 83 4.11 24.43 14.00
CA PRO A 83 4.30 25.35 15.10
C PRO A 83 4.41 24.56 16.41
N ALA A 84 5.38 24.97 17.24
CA ALA A 84 5.56 24.42 18.57
C ALA A 84 4.28 24.60 19.40
N GLU A 85 3.85 23.51 20.05
CA GLU A 85 3.06 23.54 21.29
C GLU A 85 3.71 22.61 22.31
#